data_AF-A0AB38RPV9-F1
#
_entry.id   AF-A0AB38RPV9-F1
#
_cell.length_a   1.000
_cell.length_b   1.000
_cell.length_c   1.000
_cell.angle_alpha   90.00
_cell.angle_beta   90.00
_cell.angle_gamma   90.00
#
_symmetry.space_group_name_H-M   'P 1'
#
loop_
_entity.id
_entity.type
_entity.pdbx_description
1 polymer ?
#
loop_
_entity_poly.entity_id
_entity_poly.type
_entity_poly.pdbx_seq_one_letter_code
_entity_poly.pdbx_strand_id
1 'polypeptide(L)'
;MEAVRLESGTAGGQAQGDRSALSGLGDRGSRSLRLLIGDRQIQPVTDHTLSAEERARFAARGLSAPTLYELDPADASVYREQMLELTRKNPYAASVHVYEETEYRQVRLLVTDDGKAGVALKDDEIVSAFGHKDCAHPKAVQSMIRQATRLGGHRLDCFDTVLPTLYADAGFVPVARLAWNDDYAPDGWDYQQFGRFNGGRPDVVFMAYVPDRVGGMYTPGDGGVRRRLRHRYRPRPGVPTRHVENMRGASTK
;
A
#
# COMPACT_ATOMS: atom_id res chain seq x y z
N MET A 1 45.20 64.06 0.26
CA MET A 1 45.72 64.21 1.63
C MET A 1 44.57 63.78 2.53
N GLU A 2 44.63 62.80 3.42
CA GLU A 2 45.71 62.05 4.05
C GLU A 2 45.03 60.90 4.79
N ALA A 3 45.68 59.75 4.92
CA ALA A 3 45.20 58.64 5.73
C ALA A 3 45.52 58.90 7.20
N VAL A 4 44.62 58.58 8.13
CA VAL A 4 45.02 58.32 9.53
C VAL A 4 44.22 57.15 10.11
N ARG A 5 45.00 56.18 10.58
CA ARG A 5 44.64 55.01 11.38
C ARG A 5 44.89 55.34 12.86
N LEU A 6 44.03 54.76 13.71
CA LEU A 6 44.28 54.13 15.02
C LEU A 6 44.88 54.92 16.19
N GLU A 7 44.21 54.76 17.35
CA GLU A 7 44.69 54.31 18.70
C GLU A 7 43.60 54.73 19.72
N SER A 8 43.36 54.19 20.93
CA SER A 8 43.63 52.96 21.70
C SER A 8 42.95 53.19 23.06
N GLY A 9 42.23 52.23 23.66
CA GLY A 9 41.67 52.43 25.02
C GLY A 9 40.73 51.35 25.54
N THR A 10 41.33 50.32 26.14
CA THR A 10 40.85 49.06 26.74
C THR A 10 39.70 49.13 27.77
N ALA A 11 38.78 48.14 27.73
CA ALA A 11 38.75 46.98 28.65
C ALA A 11 37.37 46.24 28.63
N GLY A 12 37.40 44.90 28.57
CA GLY A 12 36.34 44.06 29.16
C GLY A 12 35.82 42.89 28.31
N GLY A 13 36.23 41.67 28.67
CA GLY A 13 35.35 40.47 28.56
C GLY A 13 35.68 39.45 27.46
N GLN A 14 36.54 38.49 27.80
CA GLN A 14 36.63 37.19 27.12
C GLN A 14 35.37 36.34 27.39
N ALA A 15 34.87 35.63 26.38
CA ALA A 15 34.61 34.18 26.44
C ALA A 15 34.13 33.68 25.07
N GLN A 16 35.04 33.02 24.36
CA GLN A 16 34.80 32.22 23.17
C GLN A 16 34.33 30.84 23.63
N GLY A 17 33.17 30.39 23.12
CA GLY A 17 32.59 29.09 23.44
C GLY A 17 32.18 28.37 22.16
N ASP A 18 33.09 27.55 21.69
CA ASP A 18 33.06 26.67 20.53
C ASP A 18 31.82 25.74 20.55
N ARG A 19 31.04 25.70 19.46
CA ARG A 19 29.93 24.75 19.27
C ARG A 19 30.41 23.57 18.43
N SER A 20 31.28 22.76 19.02
CA SER A 20 31.63 21.44 18.51
C SER A 20 30.56 20.44 18.95
N ALA A 21 29.96 19.77 17.98
CA ALA A 21 28.98 18.71 18.17
C ALA A 21 29.60 17.55 18.98
N LEU A 22 29.06 17.29 20.17
CA LEU A 22 29.38 16.11 20.96
C LEU A 22 28.39 15.00 20.64
N SER A 23 28.91 13.97 19.97
CA SER A 23 28.38 12.62 19.91
C SER A 23 28.22 12.05 21.33
N GLY A 24 26.98 11.92 21.79
CA GLY A 24 26.62 11.18 23.00
C GLY A 24 26.02 9.83 22.65
N LEU A 25 26.85 8.78 22.73
CA LEU A 25 26.40 7.41 22.98
C LEU A 25 25.84 7.36 24.40
N GLY A 26 24.57 6.98 24.55
CA GLY A 26 23.93 6.84 25.86
C GLY A 26 22.42 6.64 25.74
N ASP A 27 22.01 5.39 25.86
CA ASP A 27 20.74 4.88 26.36
C ASP A 27 19.64 5.93 26.64
N ARG A 28 18.69 6.07 25.71
CA ARG A 28 17.43 6.75 25.95
C ARG A 28 16.34 5.69 26.01
N GLY A 29 15.86 5.43 27.22
CA GLY A 29 14.63 4.69 27.47
C GLY A 29 13.54 5.10 26.48
N SER A 30 12.88 4.08 25.92
CA SER A 30 11.82 4.16 24.93
C SER A 30 10.83 5.29 25.26
N ARG A 31 11.01 6.46 24.65
CA ARG A 31 9.89 7.39 24.49
C ARG A 31 8.97 6.68 23.52
N SER A 32 7.84 6.18 24.02
CA SER A 32 6.79 5.61 23.19
C SER A 32 6.51 6.58 22.05
N LEU A 33 6.88 6.19 20.84
CA LEU A 33 6.71 7.03 19.65
C LEU A 33 5.21 7.30 19.52
N ARG A 34 4.80 8.57 19.50
CA ARG A 34 3.41 8.95 19.23
C ARG A 34 3.34 9.63 17.88
N LEU A 35 2.50 9.11 17.00
CA LEU A 35 2.18 9.73 15.72
C LEU A 35 1.01 10.68 15.89
N LEU A 36 0.97 11.74 15.08
CA LEU A 36 -0.17 12.62 14.97
C LEU A 36 -0.77 12.44 13.58
N ILE A 37 -1.87 11.70 13.50
CA ILE A 37 -2.58 11.43 12.24
C ILE A 37 -3.91 12.17 12.31
N GLY A 38 -4.03 13.22 11.48
CA GLY A 38 -5.09 14.21 11.66
C GLY A 38 -5.01 14.85 13.05
N ASP A 39 -6.11 14.83 13.80
CA ASP A 39 -6.17 15.36 15.16
C ASP A 39 -5.97 14.27 16.24
N ARG A 40 -5.60 13.05 15.85
CA ARG A 40 -5.51 11.88 16.74
C ARG A 40 -4.06 11.54 17.08
N GLN A 41 -3.78 11.38 18.36
CA GLN A 41 -2.52 10.79 18.82
C GLN A 41 -2.61 9.27 18.74
N ILE A 42 -1.73 8.67 17.96
CA ILE A 42 -1.68 7.23 17.72
C ILE A 42 -0.41 6.66 18.34
N GLN A 43 -0.56 5.57 19.09
CA GLN A 43 0.54 4.77 19.59
C GLN A 43 0.66 3.52 18.71
N PRO A 44 1.61 3.46 17.76
CA PRO A 44 1.79 2.27 16.94
C PRO A 44 2.19 1.07 17.78
N VAL A 45 1.71 -0.11 17.37
CA VAL A 45 2.05 -1.41 17.97
C VAL A 45 3.50 -1.76 17.70
N THR A 46 3.94 -1.51 16.47
CA THR A 46 5.32 -1.70 16.00
C THR A 46 5.56 -0.83 14.77
N ASP A 47 6.82 -0.69 14.38
CA ASP A 47 7.22 -0.09 13.12
C ASP A 47 8.00 -1.08 12.26
N HIS A 48 7.99 -0.83 10.95
CA HIS A 48 8.64 -1.64 9.93
C HIS A 48 9.39 -0.73 8.99
N THR A 49 10.66 -1.02 8.75
CA THR A 49 11.49 -0.23 7.83
C THR A 49 12.31 -1.16 6.95
N LEU A 50 12.47 -0.80 5.67
CA LEU A 50 13.34 -1.54 4.76
C LEU A 50 14.82 -1.39 5.15
N SER A 51 15.65 -2.36 4.75
CA SER A 51 17.09 -2.28 4.99
C SER A 51 17.69 -1.02 4.37
N ALA A 52 18.82 -0.54 4.89
CA ALA A 52 19.49 0.64 4.35
C ALA A 52 19.79 0.50 2.84
N GLU A 53 20.17 -0.70 2.42
CA GLU A 53 20.46 -1.02 1.02
C GLU A 53 19.22 -0.89 0.12
N GLU A 54 18.06 -1.37 0.57
CA GLU A 54 16.83 -1.23 -0.22
C GLU A 54 16.31 0.19 -0.24
N ARG A 55 16.38 0.90 0.88
CA ARG A 55 16.02 2.32 0.91
C ARG A 55 16.91 3.11 -0.05
N ALA A 56 18.20 2.78 -0.13
CA ALA A 56 19.10 3.36 -1.12
C ALA A 56 18.69 3.01 -2.56
N ARG A 57 18.26 1.77 -2.84
CA ARG A 57 17.73 1.39 -4.16
C ARG A 57 16.47 2.17 -4.56
N PHE A 58 15.53 2.36 -3.62
CA PHE A 58 14.34 3.19 -3.88
C PHE A 58 14.72 4.66 -4.09
N ALA A 59 15.59 5.21 -3.24
CA ALA A 59 16.06 6.59 -3.36
C ALA A 59 16.78 6.86 -4.69
N ALA A 60 17.61 5.93 -5.17
CA ALA A 60 18.28 6.02 -6.47
C ALA A 60 17.30 6.10 -7.66
N ARG A 61 16.05 5.65 -7.47
CA ARG A 61 14.97 5.74 -8.46
C ARG A 61 14.02 6.93 -8.21
N GLY A 62 14.32 7.77 -7.21
CA GLY A 62 13.46 8.88 -6.79
C GLY A 62 12.15 8.42 -6.15
N LEU A 63 12.16 7.26 -5.50
CA LEU A 63 11.02 6.67 -4.77
C LEU A 63 11.24 6.80 -3.26
N SER A 64 10.17 7.09 -2.53
CA SER A 64 10.23 7.14 -1.06
C SER A 64 10.15 5.73 -0.48
N ALA A 65 10.86 5.49 0.62
CA ALA A 65 10.80 4.26 1.39
C ALA A 65 10.66 4.57 2.89
N PRO A 66 9.51 5.13 3.30
CA PRO A 66 9.27 5.50 4.69
C PRO A 66 9.16 4.27 5.58
N THR A 67 9.41 4.48 6.87
CA THR A 67 8.96 3.56 7.91
C THR A 67 7.43 3.47 7.89
N LEU A 68 6.90 2.27 8.00
CA LEU A 68 5.48 2.02 8.20
C LEU A 68 5.20 1.66 9.65
N TYR A 69 4.11 2.19 10.17
CA TYR A 69 3.68 2.02 11.54
C TYR A 69 2.42 1.18 11.59
N GLU A 70 2.45 0.09 12.35
CA GLU A 70 1.32 -0.81 12.52
C GLU A 70 0.36 -0.24 13.56
N LEU A 71 -0.89 -0.04 13.17
CA LEU A 71 -1.95 0.50 14.03
C LEU A 71 -2.45 -0.58 15.01
N ASP A 72 -2.84 -0.17 16.20
CA ASP A 72 -3.65 -1.01 17.07
C ASP A 72 -5.03 -1.22 16.42
N PRO A 73 -5.65 -2.40 16.53
CA PRO A 73 -7.03 -2.60 16.06
C PRO A 73 -8.02 -1.55 16.57
N ALA A 74 -7.82 -1.01 17.78
CA ALA A 74 -8.61 0.10 18.32
C ALA A 74 -8.65 1.34 17.41
N ASP A 75 -7.58 1.57 16.66
CA ASP A 75 -7.37 2.73 15.79
C ASP A 75 -7.71 2.48 14.31
N ALA A 76 -8.36 1.35 13.98
CA ALA A 76 -8.75 1.02 12.60
C ALA A 76 -9.59 2.11 11.90
N SER A 77 -10.35 2.90 12.66
CA SER A 77 -11.09 4.07 12.14
C SER A 77 -10.17 5.07 11.44
N VAL A 78 -8.93 5.25 11.90
CA VAL A 78 -7.96 6.17 11.28
C VAL A 78 -7.67 5.76 9.84
N TYR A 79 -7.40 4.48 9.60
CA TYR A 79 -7.14 3.97 8.25
C TYR A 79 -8.36 4.16 7.35
N ARG A 80 -9.56 3.84 7.85
CA ARG A 80 -10.81 3.99 7.10
C ARG A 80 -11.12 5.45 6.78
N GLU A 81 -10.89 6.37 7.71
CA GLU A 81 -11.08 7.80 7.50
C GLU A 81 -10.19 8.34 6.37
N GLN A 82 -8.93 7.90 6.31
CA GLN A 82 -8.01 8.28 5.22
C GLN A 82 -8.48 7.72 3.87
N MET A 83 -8.93 6.46 3.83
CA MET A 83 -9.53 5.88 2.63
C MET A 83 -10.78 6.65 2.15
N LEU A 84 -11.68 7.03 3.06
CA LEU A 84 -12.85 7.85 2.74
C LEU A 84 -12.48 9.28 2.32
N GLU A 85 -11.39 9.83 2.85
CA GLU A 85 -10.88 11.11 2.39
C GLU A 85 -10.29 10.98 0.97
N LEU A 86 -9.60 9.88 0.67
CA LEU A 86 -9.06 9.59 -0.65
C LEU A 86 -10.19 9.49 -1.70
N THR A 87 -11.32 8.85 -1.37
CA THR A 87 -12.45 8.73 -2.31
C THR A 87 -13.03 10.07 -2.74
N ARG A 88 -12.94 11.10 -1.88
CA ARG A 88 -13.40 12.46 -2.19
C ARG A 88 -12.39 13.26 -3.02
N LYS A 89 -11.10 12.94 -2.93
CA LYS A 89 -10.00 13.72 -3.53
C LYS A 89 -9.39 13.09 -4.79
N ASN A 90 -9.67 11.82 -5.06
CA ASN A 90 -9.07 11.08 -6.16
C ASN A 90 -10.13 10.48 -7.10
N PRO A 91 -10.19 10.92 -8.37
CA PRO A 91 -11.18 10.41 -9.33
C PRO A 91 -10.98 8.92 -9.67
N TYR A 92 -9.84 8.32 -9.32
CA TYR A 92 -9.59 6.88 -9.51
C TYR A 92 -9.84 6.05 -8.25
N ALA A 93 -10.30 6.63 -7.14
CA ALA A 93 -10.44 5.91 -5.88
C ALA A 93 -11.44 4.74 -5.92
N ALA A 94 -12.40 4.75 -6.86
CA ALA A 94 -13.32 3.64 -7.08
C ALA A 94 -12.61 2.31 -7.45
N SER A 95 -11.32 2.35 -7.80
CA SER A 95 -10.50 1.15 -8.02
C SER A 95 -9.99 0.49 -6.74
N VAL A 96 -10.31 1.02 -5.56
CA VAL A 96 -9.91 0.48 -4.26
C VAL A 96 -11.15 0.36 -3.38
N HIS A 97 -11.33 -0.80 -2.76
CA HIS A 97 -12.45 -1.02 -1.86
C HIS A 97 -12.16 -0.44 -0.47
N VAL A 98 -13.15 0.24 0.13
CA VAL A 98 -13.10 0.73 1.51
C VAL A 98 -13.92 -0.21 2.37
N TYR A 99 -13.25 -1.00 3.21
CA TYR A 99 -13.90 -1.94 4.12
C TYR A 99 -14.54 -1.22 5.31
N GLU A 100 -15.45 -1.92 5.99
CA GLU A 100 -15.99 -1.44 7.25
C GLU A 100 -14.95 -1.49 8.37
N GLU A 101 -15.11 -0.63 9.38
CA GLU A 101 -14.15 -0.54 10.49
C GLU A 101 -13.99 -1.88 11.21
N THR A 102 -15.08 -2.63 11.39
CA THR A 102 -15.06 -3.96 12.02
C THR A 102 -14.24 -4.98 11.23
N GLU A 103 -14.17 -4.85 9.90
CA GLU A 103 -13.32 -5.71 9.07
C GLU A 103 -11.86 -5.25 9.15
N TYR A 104 -11.61 -3.94 9.11
CA TYR A 104 -10.26 -3.40 9.29
C TYR A 104 -9.65 -3.73 10.66
N ARG A 105 -10.47 -3.87 11.71
CA ARG A 105 -10.05 -4.35 13.04
C ARG A 105 -9.47 -5.76 13.03
N GLN A 106 -9.75 -6.55 12.00
CA GLN A 106 -9.34 -7.95 11.87
C GLN A 106 -8.15 -8.14 10.93
N VAL A 107 -7.56 -7.05 10.41
CA VAL A 107 -6.41 -7.09 9.51
C VAL A 107 -5.29 -6.21 10.06
N ARG A 108 -4.06 -6.47 9.63
CA ARG A 108 -2.92 -5.66 10.03
C ARG A 108 -2.89 -4.39 9.19
N LEU A 109 -2.99 -3.23 9.83
CA LEU A 109 -3.03 -1.93 9.17
C LEU A 109 -1.71 -1.22 9.36
N LEU A 110 -1.03 -0.92 8.26
CA LEU A 110 0.24 -0.22 8.26
C LEU A 110 0.08 1.15 7.60
N VAL A 111 0.58 2.21 8.23
CA VAL A 111 0.49 3.58 7.72
C VAL A 111 1.82 4.32 7.80
N THR A 112 1.99 5.36 7.00
CA THR A 112 3.10 6.33 7.17
C THR A 112 2.91 7.17 8.44
N ASP A 113 3.97 7.86 8.89
CA ASP A 113 3.95 8.74 10.07
C ASP A 113 2.89 9.86 9.99
N ASP A 114 2.61 10.36 8.79
CA ASP A 114 1.54 11.32 8.50
C ASP A 114 0.15 10.69 8.29
N GLY A 115 0.08 9.36 8.26
CA GLY A 115 -1.13 8.57 7.98
C GLY A 115 -1.66 8.68 6.55
N LYS A 116 -0.98 9.40 5.64
CA LYS A 116 -1.47 9.70 4.29
C LYS A 116 -1.10 8.64 3.25
N ALA A 117 -0.47 7.55 3.64
CA ALA A 117 -0.37 6.34 2.86
C ALA A 117 -0.47 5.12 3.78
N GLY A 118 -0.98 4.01 3.26
CA GLY A 118 -1.09 2.79 4.05
C GLY A 118 -1.44 1.55 3.26
N VAL A 119 -1.20 0.39 3.87
CA VAL A 119 -1.47 -0.95 3.34
C VAL A 119 -2.12 -1.82 4.42
N ALA A 120 -3.12 -2.60 4.03
CA ALA A 120 -3.81 -3.54 4.89
C ALA A 120 -3.46 -4.97 4.47
N LEU A 121 -3.05 -5.77 5.44
CA LEU A 121 -2.62 -7.15 5.26
C LEU A 121 -3.53 -8.10 6.05
N LYS A 122 -4.25 -8.95 5.33
CA LYS A 122 -5.10 -10.01 5.88
C LYS A 122 -4.41 -11.35 5.62
N ASP A 123 -3.84 -11.94 6.66
CA ASP A 123 -3.01 -13.15 6.53
C ASP A 123 -1.89 -12.97 5.49
N ASP A 124 -1.99 -13.67 4.36
CA ASP A 124 -1.05 -13.61 3.23
C ASP A 124 -1.48 -12.66 2.11
N GLU A 125 -2.57 -11.91 2.29
CA GLU A 125 -3.21 -11.11 1.25
C GLU A 125 -3.14 -9.61 1.52
N ILE A 126 -2.67 -8.85 0.55
CA ILE A 126 -2.76 -7.39 0.55
C ILE A 126 -4.16 -7.01 0.02
N VAL A 127 -5.05 -6.61 0.94
CA VAL A 127 -6.48 -6.36 0.62
C VAL A 127 -6.80 -4.90 0.33
N SER A 128 -5.95 -3.97 0.80
CA SER A 128 -6.14 -2.53 0.58
C SER A 128 -4.80 -1.82 0.61
N ALA A 129 -4.62 -0.85 -0.28
CA ALA A 129 -3.45 0.01 -0.31
C ALA A 129 -3.85 1.39 -0.83
N PHE A 130 -3.31 2.44 -0.20
CA PHE A 130 -3.62 3.80 -0.58
C PHE A 130 -2.44 4.75 -0.39
N GLY A 131 -2.49 5.87 -1.09
CA GLY A 131 -1.54 6.96 -0.95
C GLY A 131 -2.17 8.26 -1.44
N HIS A 132 -2.22 9.25 -0.58
CA HIS A 132 -2.71 10.57 -0.92
C HIS A 132 -1.66 11.36 -1.70
N LYS A 133 -2.12 12.30 -2.54
CA LYS A 133 -1.22 13.20 -3.29
C LYS A 133 -0.44 14.16 -2.38
N ASP A 134 -1.00 14.52 -1.23
CA ASP A 134 -0.44 15.38 -0.20
C ASP A 134 0.32 14.62 0.90
N CYS A 135 0.62 13.33 0.68
CA CYS A 135 1.49 12.56 1.58
C CYS A 135 2.92 13.13 1.57
N ALA A 136 3.54 13.21 2.76
CA ALA A 136 4.92 13.62 2.98
C ALA A 136 5.94 12.68 2.30
N HIS A 137 5.52 11.47 1.93
CA HIS A 137 6.33 10.43 1.28
C HIS A 137 5.84 10.17 -0.15
N PRO A 138 6.14 11.05 -1.11
CA PRO A 138 5.66 10.89 -2.48
C PRO A 138 6.21 9.60 -3.10
N LYS A 139 5.40 8.93 -3.92
CA LYS A 139 5.78 7.70 -4.64
C LYS A 139 6.25 6.56 -3.69
N ALA A 140 5.61 6.44 -2.53
CA ALA A 140 5.91 5.38 -1.56
C ALA A 140 5.23 4.03 -1.85
N VAL A 141 4.32 3.94 -2.84
CA VAL A 141 3.51 2.73 -3.05
C VAL A 141 4.39 1.49 -3.30
N GLN A 142 5.41 1.57 -4.15
CA GLN A 142 6.26 0.40 -4.44
C GLN A 142 7.02 -0.09 -3.21
N SER A 143 7.58 0.81 -2.40
CA SER A 143 8.29 0.44 -1.17
C SER A 143 7.34 -0.04 -0.08
N MET A 144 6.13 0.50 0.00
CA MET A 144 5.09 0.05 0.91
C MET A 144 4.63 -1.37 0.59
N ILE A 145 4.37 -1.68 -0.68
CA ILE A 145 4.02 -3.03 -1.12
C ILE A 145 5.19 -4.00 -0.89
N ARG A 146 6.44 -3.55 -1.14
CA ARG A 146 7.64 -4.32 -0.80
C ARG A 146 7.78 -4.57 0.71
N GLN A 147 7.36 -3.65 1.56
CA GLN A 147 7.33 -3.90 3.01
C GLN A 147 6.26 -4.93 3.36
N ALA A 148 5.07 -4.84 2.78
CA ALA A 148 4.01 -5.81 2.98
C ALA A 148 4.42 -7.25 2.59
N THR A 149 5.21 -7.44 1.51
CA THR A 149 5.70 -8.79 1.16
C THR A 149 6.61 -9.39 2.21
N ARG A 150 7.39 -8.57 2.93
CA ARG A 150 8.21 -9.05 4.07
C ARG A 150 7.40 -9.46 5.28
N LEU A 151 6.20 -8.91 5.39
CA LEU A 151 5.27 -9.19 6.46
C LEU A 151 4.35 -10.38 6.16
N GLY A 152 4.56 -11.05 5.02
CA GLY A 152 3.79 -12.23 4.59
C GLY A 152 2.77 -11.95 3.49
N GLY A 153 2.61 -10.71 3.03
CA GLY A 153 1.71 -10.34 1.94
C GLY A 153 2.18 -10.88 0.59
N HIS A 154 1.74 -12.07 0.24
CA HIS A 154 2.20 -12.82 -0.93
C HIS A 154 1.17 -12.95 -2.04
N ARG A 155 -0.06 -12.51 -1.83
CA ARG A 155 -1.08 -12.41 -2.89
C ARG A 155 -1.86 -11.12 -2.81
N LEU A 156 -2.40 -10.70 -3.95
CA LEU A 156 -3.31 -9.58 -4.07
C LEU A 156 -4.12 -9.72 -5.36
N ASP A 157 -5.18 -8.93 -5.47
CA ASP A 157 -5.85 -8.68 -6.72
C ASP A 157 -6.02 -7.17 -6.95
N CYS A 158 -6.12 -6.78 -8.21
CA CYS A 158 -6.37 -5.40 -8.58
C CYS A 158 -6.95 -5.29 -9.98
N PHE A 159 -7.62 -4.18 -10.25
CA PHE A 159 -8.00 -3.84 -11.62
C PHE A 159 -6.77 -3.61 -12.49
N ASP A 160 -6.82 -4.11 -13.73
CA ASP A 160 -5.80 -3.95 -14.78
C ASP A 160 -5.69 -2.49 -15.24
N THR A 161 -5.12 -1.68 -14.37
CA THR A 161 -4.92 -0.24 -14.51
C THR A 161 -3.42 0.06 -14.42
N VAL A 162 -3.01 1.08 -13.65
CA VAL A 162 -1.60 1.32 -13.32
C VAL A 162 -1.10 0.41 -12.20
N LEU A 163 -2.00 -0.19 -11.42
CA LEU A 163 -1.68 -0.94 -10.21
C LEU A 163 -0.79 -2.16 -10.46
N PRO A 164 -1.05 -3.03 -11.47
CA PRO A 164 -0.20 -4.19 -11.70
C PRO A 164 1.26 -3.83 -12.01
N THR A 165 1.52 -2.68 -12.66
CA THR A 165 2.87 -2.17 -12.89
C THR A 165 3.58 -1.82 -11.59
N LEU A 166 2.88 -1.18 -10.64
CA LEU A 166 3.44 -0.84 -9.32
C LEU A 166 3.74 -2.11 -8.50
N TYR A 167 2.87 -3.11 -8.59
CA TYR A 167 3.02 -4.36 -7.84
C TYR A 167 4.08 -5.28 -8.44
N ALA A 168 4.23 -5.29 -9.78
CA ALA A 168 5.31 -6.03 -10.44
C ALA A 168 6.70 -5.57 -10.01
N ASP A 169 6.88 -4.27 -9.79
CA ASP A 169 8.12 -3.72 -9.24
C ASP A 169 8.44 -4.28 -7.85
N ALA A 170 7.40 -4.54 -7.04
CA ALA A 170 7.55 -5.16 -5.72
C ALA A 170 7.74 -6.69 -5.77
N GLY A 171 7.68 -7.31 -6.95
CA GLY A 171 7.89 -8.74 -7.16
C GLY A 171 6.61 -9.56 -7.37
N PHE A 172 5.46 -8.91 -7.59
CA PHE A 172 4.22 -9.62 -7.91
C PHE A 172 4.16 -9.99 -9.39
N VAL A 173 3.74 -11.23 -9.68
CA VAL A 173 3.48 -11.70 -11.04
C VAL A 173 2.01 -12.01 -11.23
N PRO A 174 1.39 -11.64 -12.37
CA PRO A 174 0.03 -12.06 -12.69
C PRO A 174 -0.07 -13.58 -12.81
N VAL A 175 -1.04 -14.19 -12.10
CA VAL A 175 -1.28 -15.64 -12.10
C VAL A 175 -2.66 -16.03 -12.60
N ALA A 176 -3.63 -15.11 -12.56
CA ALA A 176 -4.97 -15.32 -13.11
C ALA A 176 -5.60 -13.98 -13.50
N ARG A 177 -6.61 -14.04 -14.39
CA ARG A 177 -7.49 -12.92 -14.71
C ARG A 177 -8.96 -13.30 -14.66
N LEU A 178 -9.77 -12.37 -14.19
CA LEU A 178 -11.22 -12.37 -14.30
C LEU A 178 -11.64 -11.20 -15.19
N ALA A 179 -12.36 -11.51 -16.27
CA ALA A 179 -12.89 -10.49 -17.16
C ALA A 179 -13.86 -9.57 -16.41
N TRP A 180 -13.85 -8.28 -16.71
CA TRP A 180 -14.82 -7.32 -16.16
C TRP A 180 -16.27 -7.81 -16.33
N ASN A 181 -17.08 -7.63 -15.28
CA ASN A 181 -18.52 -7.86 -15.32
C ASN A 181 -19.23 -6.62 -14.75
N ASP A 182 -20.09 -6.00 -15.55
CA ASP A 182 -20.84 -4.80 -15.18
C ASP A 182 -21.76 -5.03 -13.97
N ASP A 183 -22.21 -6.26 -13.72
CA ASP A 183 -23.02 -6.61 -12.52
C ASP A 183 -22.25 -6.44 -11.20
N TYR A 184 -20.92 -6.39 -11.26
CA TYR A 184 -20.02 -6.24 -10.11
C TYR A 184 -19.18 -4.96 -10.21
N ALA A 185 -19.59 -3.99 -11.04
CA ALA A 185 -18.94 -2.69 -11.10
C ALA A 185 -19.01 -2.00 -9.72
N PRO A 186 -17.90 -1.44 -9.21
CA PRO A 186 -17.94 -0.67 -7.96
C PRO A 186 -18.92 0.51 -8.04
N ASP A 187 -19.53 0.85 -6.92
CA ASP A 187 -20.41 2.01 -6.83
C ASP A 187 -19.68 3.29 -7.28
N GLY A 188 -20.33 4.07 -8.15
CA GLY A 188 -19.75 5.31 -8.68
C GLY A 188 -18.64 5.12 -9.72
N TRP A 189 -18.50 3.93 -10.32
CA TRP A 189 -17.50 3.68 -11.36
C TRP A 189 -17.69 4.57 -12.60
N ASP A 190 -16.69 5.39 -12.93
CA ASP A 190 -16.67 6.26 -14.11
C ASP A 190 -15.96 5.58 -15.29
N TYR A 191 -16.73 4.97 -16.18
CA TYR A 191 -16.21 4.31 -17.38
C TYR A 191 -15.40 5.23 -18.29
N GLN A 192 -15.73 6.53 -18.36
CA GLN A 192 -14.97 7.48 -19.16
C GLN A 192 -13.62 7.76 -18.51
N GLN A 193 -13.61 7.96 -17.19
CA GLN A 193 -12.39 8.19 -16.42
C GLN A 193 -11.40 7.03 -16.55
N PHE A 194 -11.90 5.79 -16.54
CA PHE A 194 -11.11 4.57 -16.74
C PHE A 194 -10.99 4.16 -18.21
N GLY A 195 -11.44 4.97 -19.18
CA GLY A 195 -11.56 4.62 -20.60
C GLY A 195 -10.30 4.06 -21.25
N ARG A 196 -9.11 4.50 -20.79
CA ARG A 196 -7.81 3.99 -21.24
C ARG A 196 -7.52 2.54 -20.86
N PHE A 197 -8.28 1.98 -19.91
CA PHE A 197 -8.13 0.61 -19.41
C PHE A 197 -9.33 -0.22 -19.90
N ASN A 198 -9.15 -0.88 -21.05
CA ASN A 198 -10.18 -1.71 -21.68
C ASN A 198 -11.54 -0.99 -21.83
N GLY A 199 -11.54 0.27 -22.31
CA GLY A 199 -12.77 1.05 -22.51
C GLY A 199 -13.54 1.34 -21.21
N GLY A 200 -12.84 1.45 -20.08
CA GLY A 200 -13.44 1.67 -18.77
C GLY A 200 -13.84 0.39 -18.04
N ARG A 201 -13.45 -0.78 -18.56
CA ARG A 201 -13.81 -2.11 -18.04
C ARG A 201 -12.55 -2.96 -17.78
N PRO A 202 -11.61 -2.51 -16.94
CA PRO A 202 -10.39 -3.26 -16.68
C PRO A 202 -10.68 -4.62 -16.05
N ASP A 203 -10.02 -5.68 -16.52
CA ASP A 203 -10.11 -6.99 -15.87
C ASP A 203 -9.60 -6.91 -14.43
N VAL A 204 -10.02 -7.85 -13.57
CA VAL A 204 -9.37 -8.09 -12.29
C VAL A 204 -8.20 -9.05 -12.51
N VAL A 205 -7.00 -8.64 -12.08
CA VAL A 205 -5.76 -9.40 -12.18
C VAL A 205 -5.39 -9.89 -10.78
N PHE A 206 -5.27 -11.21 -10.65
CA PHE A 206 -4.74 -11.84 -9.43
C PHE A 206 -3.24 -11.99 -9.58
N MET A 207 -2.49 -11.58 -8.57
CA MET A 207 -1.04 -11.60 -8.59
C MET A 207 -0.48 -12.33 -7.37
N ALA A 208 0.63 -13.04 -7.57
CA ALA A 208 1.36 -13.74 -6.51
C ALA A 208 2.79 -13.20 -6.41
N TYR A 209 3.32 -13.11 -5.20
CA TYR A 209 4.68 -12.67 -4.95
C TYR A 209 5.69 -13.75 -5.35
N VAL A 210 6.71 -13.35 -6.10
CA VAL A 210 7.86 -14.18 -6.47
C VAL A 210 9.12 -13.39 -6.14
N PRO A 211 9.92 -13.78 -5.12
CA PRO A 211 11.10 -13.04 -4.68
C PRO A 211 12.09 -12.71 -5.81
N ASP A 212 12.28 -13.63 -6.75
CA ASP A 212 13.21 -13.46 -7.89
C ASP A 212 12.69 -12.49 -8.97
N ARG A 213 11.46 -11.99 -8.83
CA ARG A 213 10.80 -11.08 -9.79
C ARG A 213 10.74 -9.64 -9.31
N VAL A 214 11.40 -9.33 -8.20
CA VAL A 214 11.53 -7.98 -7.66
C VAL A 214 12.23 -7.06 -8.65
N GLY A 215 11.71 -5.85 -8.82
CA GLY A 215 12.12 -4.94 -9.90
C GLY A 215 11.59 -5.38 -11.28
N GLY A 216 10.62 -6.31 -11.29
CA GLY A 216 10.00 -6.82 -12.50
C GLY A 216 9.12 -5.80 -13.19
N MET A 217 8.80 -6.10 -14.45
CA MET A 217 7.88 -5.32 -15.25
C MET A 217 6.56 -6.08 -15.45
N TYR A 218 5.51 -5.32 -15.72
CA TYR A 218 4.20 -5.83 -16.05
C TYR A 218 3.87 -5.57 -17.52
N THR A 219 3.36 -6.58 -18.22
CA THR A 219 2.79 -6.41 -19.56
C THR A 219 1.26 -6.43 -19.47
N PRO A 220 0.55 -5.40 -19.96
CA PRO A 220 -0.90 -5.44 -20.03
C PRO A 220 -1.41 -6.70 -20.75
N GLY A 221 -2.36 -7.40 -20.15
CA GLY A 221 -2.86 -8.70 -20.63
C GLY A 221 -2.21 -9.95 -19.99
N ASP A 222 -1.10 -9.80 -19.24
CA ASP A 222 -0.46 -10.92 -18.54
C ASP A 222 -1.36 -11.56 -17.48
N GLY A 223 -1.26 -12.88 -17.28
CA GLY A 223 -1.98 -13.62 -16.23
C GLY A 223 -3.09 -14.54 -16.72
N GLY A 224 -3.30 -14.68 -18.03
CA GLY A 224 -4.20 -15.68 -18.63
C GLY A 224 -5.67 -15.57 -18.22
N VAL A 225 -6.56 -15.29 -19.16
CA VAL A 225 -8.01 -15.24 -18.86
C VAL A 225 -8.53 -16.65 -18.56
N ARG A 226 -9.03 -16.91 -17.34
CA ARG A 226 -9.87 -18.08 -17.09
C ARG A 226 -11.24 -17.85 -17.72
N ARG A 227 -11.34 -18.05 -19.04
CA ARG A 227 -12.65 -18.23 -19.69
C ARG A 227 -13.26 -19.49 -19.09
N ARG A 228 -14.49 -19.37 -18.56
CA ARG A 228 -15.36 -20.43 -18.00
C ARG A 228 -14.77 -21.83 -18.15
N LEU A 229 -14.57 -22.55 -17.04
CA LEU A 229 -14.38 -23.99 -17.04
C LEU A 229 -15.54 -24.64 -17.83
N ARG A 230 -15.41 -24.75 -19.16
CA ARG A 230 -16.09 -25.78 -19.92
C ARG A 230 -15.40 -27.04 -19.48
N HIS A 231 -15.90 -27.60 -18.39
CA HIS A 231 -15.60 -28.94 -17.96
C HIS A 231 -15.85 -29.83 -19.18
N ARG A 232 -14.79 -30.13 -19.94
CA ARG A 232 -14.83 -31.15 -20.97
C ARG A 232 -14.77 -32.47 -20.23
N TYR A 233 -15.82 -32.76 -19.47
CA TYR A 233 -16.09 -34.10 -19.00
C TYR A 233 -16.37 -34.91 -20.26
N ARG A 234 -15.37 -35.64 -20.74
CA ARG A 234 -15.60 -36.78 -21.62
C ARG A 234 -15.97 -37.93 -20.70
N PRO A 235 -17.24 -38.35 -20.61
CA PRO A 235 -17.56 -39.60 -19.93
C PRO A 235 -16.74 -40.70 -20.59
N ARG A 236 -16.05 -41.51 -19.78
CA ARG A 236 -15.51 -42.78 -20.25
C ARG A 236 -16.71 -43.65 -20.66
N PRO A 237 -16.74 -44.22 -21.88
CA PRO A 237 -17.80 -45.17 -22.22
C PRO A 237 -17.76 -46.34 -21.22
N GLY A 238 -18.88 -46.57 -20.52
CA GLY A 238 -19.06 -47.72 -19.64
C GLY A 238 -19.16 -47.46 -18.13
N VAL A 239 -19.22 -46.22 -17.64
CA VAL A 239 -19.45 -45.94 -16.20
C VAL A 239 -20.83 -45.31 -15.98
N PRO A 240 -21.78 -45.98 -15.29
CA PRO A 240 -23.09 -45.40 -14.98
C PRO A 240 -22.95 -44.21 -14.01
N THR A 241 -23.45 -43.05 -14.41
CA THR A 241 -23.54 -41.86 -13.55
C THR A 241 -24.75 -42.02 -12.63
N ARG A 242 -24.52 -42.22 -11.32
CA ARG A 242 -25.61 -42.14 -10.33
C ARG A 242 -26.06 -40.68 -10.21
N HIS A 243 -27.33 -40.44 -10.55
CA HIS A 243 -28.06 -39.22 -10.23
C HIS A 243 -28.10 -39.03 -8.70
N VAL A 244 -27.73 -37.84 -8.22
CA VAL A 244 -28.21 -37.31 -6.95
C VAL A 244 -28.79 -35.94 -7.25
N GLU A 245 -30.11 -35.92 -7.32
CA GLU A 245 -30.98 -34.77 -7.38
C GLU A 245 -31.37 -34.42 -5.93
N ASN A 246 -31.20 -33.14 -5.57
CA ASN A 246 -31.96 -32.36 -4.57
C ASN A 246 -31.06 -31.44 -3.73
N MET A 247 -31.22 -30.13 -3.92
CA MET A 247 -31.97 -29.29 -2.97
C MET A 247 -32.00 -27.84 -3.49
N ARG A 248 -33.13 -27.46 -4.10
CA ARG A 248 -33.63 -26.08 -4.08
C ARG A 248 -34.93 -26.10 -3.29
N GLY A 249 -35.08 -25.13 -2.38
CA GLY A 249 -36.38 -24.62 -1.97
C GLY A 249 -36.80 -24.95 -0.54
N ALA A 250 -36.49 -24.03 0.38
CA ALA A 250 -37.39 -23.66 1.47
C ALA A 250 -36.95 -22.33 2.09
N SER A 251 -37.60 -21.22 1.71
CA SER A 251 -38.25 -20.36 2.70
C SER A 251 -39.03 -19.25 2.01
N THR A 252 -40.35 -19.44 1.95
CA THR A 252 -41.33 -18.36 1.95
C THR A 252 -42.52 -18.87 2.73
N LYS A 253 -42.61 -18.46 4.00
CA LYS A 253 -43.81 -18.12 4.76
C LYS A 253 -43.39 -17.59 6.12
#